data_AF-A0A0R3TR06-F1
#
_entry.id   AF-A0A0R3TR06-F1
#
_cell.length_a   1.000
_cell.length_b   1.000
_cell.length_c   1.000
_cell.angle_alpha   90.00
_cell.angle_beta   90.00
_cell.angle_gamma   90.00
#
_symmetry.space_group_name_H-M   'P 1'
#
loop_
_entity.id
_entity.type
_entity.pdbx_description
1 polymer ?
#
loop_
_entity_poly.entity_id
_entity_poly.type
_entity_poly.pdbx_seq_one_letter_code
_entity_poly.pdbx_strand_id
1 'polypeptide(L)'
;MFSNLCLYSQVLKHLVDLQKFNDLKALDLSFTPSLSENTMMNFLQTYGPQLRGLMLQGKPTLAEYFWTTVITFLNNIEICVLGSPDGWFFKYNTRVHVDQVLHAFALNCPNLTALEIQWDPETLRFSDKSRKFIDRLRLKCWRLKSLTLCDGKYYELVKGNFERAERPRVVRTTNSYTTSIVSLLSRYKDLQFN
;
A
#
# COMPACT_ATOMS: atom_id res chain seq x y z
N MET A 1 -5.19 2.58 19.39
CA MET A 1 -4.16 1.98 20.24
C MET A 1 -3.14 1.36 19.31
N PHE A 2 -1.87 1.81 19.31
CA PHE A 2 -0.82 1.17 18.51
C PHE A 2 -0.03 0.25 19.43
N SER A 3 -0.05 -1.04 19.13
CA SER A 3 0.83 -2.02 19.75
C SER A 3 1.92 -2.38 18.75
N ASN A 4 3.15 -1.88 18.97
CA ASN A 4 4.34 -2.51 18.41
C ASN A 4 4.61 -3.79 19.22
N LEU A 5 3.74 -4.79 19.06
CA LEU A 5 4.05 -6.16 19.44
C LEU A 5 4.72 -6.82 18.24
N CYS A 6 5.78 -7.59 18.46
CA CYS A 6 6.20 -8.63 17.52
C CYS A 6 5.02 -9.61 17.37
N LEU A 7 4.11 -9.31 16.46
CA LEU A 7 2.86 -10.02 16.30
C LEU A 7 3.12 -11.33 15.56
N TYR A 8 3.05 -12.44 16.30
CA TYR A 8 3.04 -13.78 15.73
C TYR A 8 1.64 -14.13 15.24
N SER A 9 1.54 -15.06 14.28
CA SER A 9 0.26 -15.49 13.70
C SER A 9 -0.74 -15.99 14.76
N GLN A 10 -0.25 -16.67 15.82
CA GLN A 10 -1.08 -17.13 16.94
C GLN A 10 -1.62 -15.97 17.79
N VAL A 11 -0.80 -14.95 18.04
CA VAL A 11 -1.20 -13.76 18.80
C VAL A 11 -2.26 -12.98 18.03
N LEU A 12 -2.08 -12.79 16.72
CA LEU A 12 -3.06 -12.10 15.89
C LEU A 12 -4.41 -12.82 15.93
N LYS A 13 -4.42 -14.14 15.76
CA LYS A 13 -5.65 -14.96 15.85
C LYS A 13 -6.32 -14.82 17.22
N HIS A 14 -5.56 -14.93 18.30
CA HIS A 14 -6.10 -14.78 19.65
C HIS A 14 -6.74 -13.38 19.87
N LEU A 15 -6.13 -12.32 19.36
CA LEU A 15 -6.68 -10.96 19.47
C LEU A 15 -7.96 -10.78 18.62
N VAL A 16 -8.05 -11.48 17.49
CA VAL A 16 -9.28 -11.56 16.68
C VAL A 16 -10.39 -12.26 17.46
N ASP A 17 -10.09 -13.40 18.09
CA ASP A 17 -11.06 -14.15 18.90
C ASP A 17 -11.59 -13.32 20.08
N LEU A 18 -10.72 -12.47 20.66
CA LEU A 18 -11.07 -11.51 21.71
C LEU A 18 -11.78 -10.24 21.21
N GLN A 19 -12.09 -10.14 19.91
CA GLN A 19 -12.75 -8.99 19.27
C GLN A 19 -12.06 -7.64 19.54
N LYS A 20 -10.73 -7.62 19.60
CA LYS A 20 -9.95 -6.41 19.95
C LYS A 20 -9.85 -5.37 18.82
N PHE A 21 -10.37 -5.67 17.63
CA PHE A 21 -10.17 -4.86 16.42
C PHE A 21 -11.42 -4.16 15.89
N ASN A 22 -12.53 -4.14 16.64
CA ASN A 22 -13.79 -3.55 16.18
C ASN A 22 -13.67 -2.06 15.77
N ASP A 23 -12.79 -1.30 16.45
CA ASP A 23 -12.53 0.12 16.15
C ASP A 23 -11.20 0.35 15.39
N LEU A 24 -10.59 -0.69 14.84
CA LEU A 24 -9.30 -0.61 14.14
C LEU A 24 -9.45 0.22 12.86
N LYS A 25 -8.79 1.39 12.82
CA LYS A 25 -8.81 2.31 11.66
C LYS A 25 -7.57 2.24 10.79
N ALA A 26 -6.42 1.92 11.38
CA ALA A 26 -5.16 1.87 10.66
C ALA A 26 -4.29 0.77 11.25
N LEU A 27 -3.57 0.07 10.37
CA LEU A 27 -2.76 -1.09 10.72
C LEU A 27 -1.39 -0.98 10.04
N ASP A 28 -0.33 -1.16 10.82
CA ASP A 28 1.02 -1.34 10.32
C ASP A 28 1.52 -2.72 10.75
N LEU A 29 1.85 -3.55 9.77
CA LEU A 29 2.42 -4.88 9.96
C LEU A 29 3.78 -4.99 9.27
N SER A 30 4.43 -3.90 8.89
CA SER A 30 5.63 -3.91 8.03
C SER A 30 6.77 -4.71 8.63
N PHE A 31 6.98 -4.61 9.94
CA PHE A 31 8.05 -5.29 10.67
C PHE A 31 7.62 -6.58 11.38
N THR A 32 6.67 -7.32 10.80
CA THR A 32 6.20 -8.62 11.32
C THR A 32 6.54 -9.78 10.35
N PRO A 33 7.80 -10.25 10.29
CA PRO A 33 8.21 -11.30 9.35
C PRO A 33 7.60 -12.68 9.64
N SER A 34 7.08 -12.89 10.86
CA SER A 34 6.50 -14.15 11.31
C SER A 34 5.01 -14.33 10.96
N LEU A 35 4.39 -13.34 10.31
CA LEU A 35 3.01 -13.46 9.84
C LEU A 35 2.96 -14.18 8.49
N SER A 36 2.20 -15.26 8.44
CA SER A 36 1.98 -15.97 7.17
C SER A 36 1.00 -15.21 6.28
N GLU A 37 1.18 -15.36 4.95
CA GLU A 37 0.30 -14.78 3.94
C GLU A 37 -1.18 -15.09 4.20
N ASN A 38 -1.48 -16.36 4.49
CA ASN A 38 -2.84 -16.81 4.78
C ASN A 38 -3.45 -16.14 6.02
N THR A 39 -2.65 -15.92 7.07
CA THR A 39 -3.15 -15.23 8.27
C THR A 39 -3.47 -13.77 7.97
N MET A 40 -2.62 -13.09 7.19
CA MET A 40 -2.86 -11.72 6.76
C MET A 40 -4.07 -11.61 5.82
N MET A 41 -4.22 -12.55 4.87
CA MET A 41 -5.37 -12.61 3.96
C MET A 41 -6.68 -12.72 4.75
N ASN A 42 -6.78 -13.68 5.67
CA ASN A 42 -7.98 -13.88 6.48
C ASN A 42 -8.28 -12.67 7.38
N PHE A 43 -7.24 -12.06 7.96
CA PHE A 43 -7.42 -10.86 8.78
C PHE A 43 -7.96 -9.70 7.94
N LEU A 44 -7.36 -9.45 6.77
CA LEU A 44 -7.74 -8.34 5.89
C LEU A 44 -9.08 -8.57 5.21
N GLN A 45 -9.49 -9.81 4.97
CA GLN A 45 -10.84 -10.12 4.51
C GLN A 45 -11.89 -9.71 5.55
N THR A 46 -11.61 -9.93 6.83
CA THR A 46 -12.54 -9.60 7.93
C THR A 46 -12.54 -8.11 8.27
N TYR A 47 -11.36 -7.51 8.47
CA TYR A 47 -11.22 -6.14 8.98
C TYR A 47 -10.84 -5.11 7.91
N GLY A 48 -10.48 -5.52 6.71
CA GLY A 48 -10.16 -4.62 5.60
C GLY A 48 -11.22 -3.56 5.32
N PRO A 49 -12.54 -3.89 5.32
CA PRO A 49 -13.58 -2.94 4.98
C PRO A 49 -13.66 -1.70 5.89
N GLN A 50 -13.16 -1.76 7.12
CA GLN A 50 -13.13 -0.62 8.05
C GLN A 50 -11.79 0.13 8.05
N LEU A 51 -10.74 -0.42 7.44
CA LEU A 51 -9.42 0.20 7.44
C LEU A 51 -9.37 1.45 6.55
N ARG A 52 -8.79 2.51 7.10
CA ARG A 52 -8.40 3.74 6.40
C ARG A 52 -6.90 3.80 6.11
N GLY A 53 -6.09 3.07 6.89
CA GLY A 53 -4.64 2.98 6.71
C GLY A 53 -4.14 1.55 6.75
N LEU A 54 -3.28 1.17 5.80
CA LEU A 54 -2.61 -0.12 5.77
C LEU A 54 -1.14 0.04 5.35
N MET A 55 -0.24 -0.44 6.18
CA MET A 55 1.19 -0.54 5.86
C MET A 55 1.60 -2.01 5.98
N LEU A 56 1.99 -2.61 4.86
CA LEU A 56 2.35 -4.02 4.76
C LEU A 56 3.59 -4.21 3.90
N GLN A 57 4.53 -3.27 3.96
CA GLN A 57 5.77 -3.37 3.21
C GLN A 57 6.79 -4.35 3.81
N GLY A 58 7.84 -4.64 3.06
CA GLY A 58 8.99 -5.43 3.52
C GLY A 58 8.75 -6.94 3.54
N LYS A 59 7.76 -7.44 2.80
CA LYS A 59 7.45 -8.87 2.70
C LYS A 59 7.56 -9.35 1.25
N PRO A 60 8.70 -9.91 0.84
CA PRO A 60 8.95 -10.34 -0.54
C PRO A 60 7.97 -11.41 -1.04
N THR A 61 7.36 -12.18 -0.12
CA THR A 61 6.37 -13.20 -0.44
C THR A 61 5.02 -12.62 -0.89
N LEU A 62 4.71 -11.37 -0.50
CA LEU A 62 3.44 -10.72 -0.87
C LEU A 62 3.52 -10.16 -2.29
N ALA A 63 3.27 -11.04 -3.25
CA ALA A 63 3.31 -10.76 -4.67
C ALA A 63 1.97 -10.24 -5.21
N GLU A 64 1.87 -10.16 -6.54
CA GLU A 64 0.73 -9.60 -7.28
C GLU A 64 -0.62 -10.20 -6.87
N TYR A 65 -0.75 -11.53 -6.81
CA TYR A 65 -2.01 -12.21 -6.49
C TYR A 65 -2.55 -11.83 -5.11
N PHE A 66 -1.68 -11.79 -4.11
CA PHE A 66 -2.03 -11.37 -2.77
C PHE A 66 -2.62 -9.96 -2.79
N TRP A 67 -1.93 -9.02 -3.43
CA TRP A 67 -2.33 -7.62 -3.46
C TRP A 67 -3.60 -7.37 -4.26
N THR A 68 -3.75 -7.95 -5.45
CA THR A 68 -4.96 -7.77 -6.25
C THR A 68 -6.19 -8.34 -5.55
N THR A 69 -6.02 -9.39 -4.74
CA THR A 69 -7.08 -9.91 -3.86
C THR A 69 -7.37 -8.97 -2.70
N VAL A 70 -6.35 -8.65 -1.89
CA VAL A 70 -6.50 -7.82 -0.67
C VAL A 70 -7.11 -6.45 -0.97
N ILE A 71 -6.73 -5.81 -2.07
CA ILE A 71 -7.24 -4.49 -2.45
C ILE A 71 -8.77 -4.47 -2.59
N THR A 72 -9.39 -5.60 -2.95
CA THR A 72 -10.86 -5.69 -3.04
C THR A 72 -11.56 -5.55 -1.69
N PHE A 73 -10.85 -5.81 -0.58
CA PHE A 73 -11.37 -5.66 0.78
C PHE A 73 -11.16 -4.25 1.34
N LEU A 74 -10.45 -3.36 0.62
CA LEU A 74 -9.97 -2.08 1.12
C LEU A 74 -10.78 -0.88 0.59
N ASN A 75 -12.11 -1.00 0.56
CA ASN A 75 -12.99 0.01 -0.05
C ASN A 75 -12.94 1.39 0.64
N ASN A 76 -12.54 1.45 1.92
CA ASN A 76 -12.42 2.69 2.70
C ASN A 76 -10.98 3.19 2.86
N ILE A 77 -10.01 2.58 2.17
CA ILE A 77 -8.60 2.93 2.34
C ILE A 77 -8.29 4.34 1.86
N GLU A 78 -7.50 5.06 2.66
CA GLU A 78 -6.98 6.39 2.35
C GLU A 78 -5.47 6.39 2.18
N ILE A 79 -4.76 5.56 2.93
CA ILE A 79 -3.30 5.44 2.90
C ILE A 79 -2.93 3.97 2.79
N CYS A 80 -2.18 3.61 1.75
CA CYS A 80 -1.70 2.24 1.55
C CYS A 80 -0.21 2.21 1.19
N VAL A 81 0.56 1.38 1.87
CA VAL A 81 1.98 1.14 1.61
C VAL A 81 2.19 -0.35 1.38
N LEU A 82 2.77 -0.70 0.22
CA LEU A 82 2.92 -2.06 -0.26
C LEU A 82 4.24 -2.29 -0.98
N GLY A 83 4.58 -3.57 -1.15
CA GLY A 83 5.79 -4.02 -1.82
C GLY A 83 6.97 -4.20 -0.88
N SER A 84 8.12 -4.55 -1.45
CA SER A 84 9.35 -4.78 -0.70
C SER A 84 10.51 -4.14 -1.45
N PRO A 85 11.34 -3.31 -0.80
CA PRO A 85 12.43 -2.57 -1.47
C PRO A 85 13.69 -3.42 -1.75
N ASP A 86 13.69 -4.71 -1.40
CA ASP A 86 14.93 -5.52 -1.41
C ASP A 86 15.06 -6.45 -2.61
N GLY A 87 15.75 -5.98 -3.65
CA GLY A 87 16.30 -6.81 -4.74
C GLY A 87 17.69 -7.41 -4.46
N TRP A 88 18.36 -7.04 -3.35
CA TRP A 88 19.79 -7.37 -3.16
C TRP A 88 20.07 -8.63 -2.32
N PHE A 89 19.28 -8.94 -1.28
CA PHE A 89 19.60 -10.05 -0.37
C PHE A 89 18.84 -11.35 -0.62
N PHE A 90 17.70 -11.30 -1.31
CA PHE A 90 16.96 -12.49 -1.70
C PHE A 90 16.46 -12.33 -3.13
N LYS A 91 17.12 -12.99 -4.09
CA LYS A 91 16.62 -13.11 -5.47
C LYS A 91 15.36 -13.99 -5.48
N TYR A 92 14.25 -13.47 -4.97
CA TYR A 92 12.95 -13.99 -5.32
C TYR A 92 12.72 -13.63 -6.78
N ASN A 93 12.53 -14.64 -7.65
CA ASN A 93 12.17 -14.44 -9.05
C ASN A 93 10.69 -13.98 -9.19
N THR A 94 10.24 -13.14 -8.26
CA THR A 94 8.89 -12.62 -8.22
C THR A 94 8.82 -11.46 -9.20
N ARG A 95 7.89 -11.57 -10.15
CA ARG A 95 7.58 -10.50 -11.10
C ARG A 95 6.22 -9.95 -10.76
N VAL A 96 6.11 -8.63 -10.63
CA VAL A 96 4.84 -7.98 -10.25
C VAL A 96 4.38 -7.05 -11.36
N HIS A 97 3.22 -7.35 -11.94
CA HIS A 97 2.55 -6.50 -12.92
C HIS A 97 1.85 -5.33 -12.22
N VAL A 98 2.58 -4.23 -12.03
CA VAL A 98 2.07 -3.04 -11.32
C VAL A 98 0.82 -2.45 -11.97
N ASP A 99 0.64 -2.62 -13.28
CA ASP A 99 -0.58 -2.21 -13.99
C ASP A 99 -1.84 -2.85 -13.39
N GLN A 100 -1.78 -4.14 -12.98
CA GLN A 100 -2.90 -4.82 -12.35
C GLN A 100 -3.18 -4.30 -10.95
N VAL A 101 -2.12 -3.98 -10.21
CA VAL A 101 -2.21 -3.37 -8.88
C VAL A 101 -2.87 -2.00 -8.96
N LEU A 102 -2.42 -1.13 -9.88
CA LEU A 102 -3.05 0.17 -10.12
C LEU A 102 -4.51 0.02 -10.57
N HIS A 103 -4.80 -0.98 -11.40
CA HIS A 103 -6.16 -1.26 -11.81
C HIS A 103 -7.06 -1.63 -10.63
N ALA A 104 -6.58 -2.50 -9.74
CA ALA A 104 -7.31 -2.91 -8.54
C ALA A 104 -7.61 -1.71 -7.63
N PHE A 105 -6.65 -0.82 -7.39
CA PHE A 105 -6.89 0.40 -6.61
C PHE A 105 -7.92 1.32 -7.29
N ALA A 106 -7.81 1.52 -8.60
CA ALA A 106 -8.74 2.36 -9.34
C ALA A 106 -10.18 1.81 -9.35
N LEU A 107 -10.36 0.50 -9.21
CA LEU A 107 -11.69 -0.12 -9.11
C LEU A 107 -12.28 -0.07 -7.71
N ASN A 108 -11.47 -0.28 -6.68
CA ASN A 108 -11.95 -0.58 -5.34
C ASN A 108 -11.77 0.57 -4.33
N CYS A 109 -10.83 1.50 -4.55
CA CYS A 109 -10.35 2.44 -3.53
C CYS A 109 -10.56 3.91 -3.94
N PRO A 110 -11.81 4.43 -4.02
CA PRO A 110 -12.07 5.81 -4.44
C PRO A 110 -11.57 6.87 -3.44
N ASN A 111 -11.37 6.48 -2.17
CA ASN A 111 -10.94 7.37 -1.09
C ASN A 111 -9.41 7.50 -0.95
N LEU A 112 -8.64 6.83 -1.82
CA LEU A 112 -7.19 6.79 -1.74
C LEU A 112 -6.57 8.20 -1.85
N THR A 113 -5.77 8.56 -0.85
CA THR A 113 -5.06 9.85 -0.74
C THR A 113 -3.55 9.70 -0.84
N ALA A 114 -2.99 8.60 -0.36
CA ALA A 114 -1.57 8.29 -0.47
C ALA A 114 -1.37 6.81 -0.79
N LEU A 115 -0.58 6.54 -1.83
CA LEU A 115 -0.18 5.20 -2.23
C LEU A 115 1.34 5.14 -2.34
N GLU A 116 1.95 4.13 -1.75
CA GLU A 116 3.38 3.88 -1.89
C GLU A 116 3.63 2.44 -2.33
N ILE A 117 4.37 2.29 -3.43
CA ILE A 117 4.72 1.00 -4.03
C ILE A 117 6.25 0.88 -4.01
N GLN A 118 6.76 -0.02 -3.18
CA GLN A 118 8.19 -0.13 -2.89
C GLN A 118 8.95 -1.17 -3.74
N TRP A 119 8.28 -1.91 -4.63
CA TRP A 119 8.99 -2.84 -5.50
C TRP A 119 9.99 -2.11 -6.41
N ASP A 120 11.20 -2.65 -6.48
CA ASP A 120 12.29 -2.12 -7.30
C ASP A 120 12.05 -2.31 -8.82
N PRO A 121 12.85 -1.64 -9.67
CA PRO A 121 12.75 -1.79 -11.13
C PRO A 121 12.98 -3.21 -11.65
N GLU A 122 13.68 -4.07 -10.90
CA GLU A 122 13.96 -5.46 -11.32
C GLU A 122 12.75 -6.38 -11.08
N THR A 123 11.93 -6.05 -10.09
CA THR A 123 10.70 -6.76 -9.70
C THR A 123 9.50 -6.31 -10.52
N LEU A 124 9.41 -5.00 -10.83
CA LEU A 124 8.27 -4.42 -11.53
C LEU A 124 8.22 -4.83 -13.01
N ARG A 125 7.03 -5.23 -13.47
CA ARG A 125 6.68 -5.42 -14.87
C ARG A 125 5.51 -4.52 -15.23
N PHE A 126 5.61 -3.87 -16.37
CA PHE A 126 4.60 -2.93 -16.84
C PHE A 126 4.60 -2.92 -18.37
N SER A 127 3.49 -2.47 -18.96
CA SER A 127 3.24 -2.59 -20.40
C SER A 127 3.22 -1.24 -21.11
N ASP A 128 3.20 -1.25 -22.43
CA ASP A 128 2.97 -0.02 -23.21
C ASP A 128 1.59 0.63 -22.93
N LYS A 129 0.67 -0.15 -22.33
CA LYS A 129 -0.66 0.30 -21.92
C LYS A 129 -0.69 0.95 -20.53
N SER A 130 0.41 0.96 -19.78
CA SER A 130 0.49 1.52 -18.41
C SER A 130 -0.11 2.90 -18.27
N ARG A 131 0.05 3.77 -19.29
CA ARG A 131 -0.55 5.11 -19.31
C ARG A 131 -2.06 5.09 -19.05
N LYS A 132 -2.79 4.13 -19.62
CA LYS A 132 -4.24 3.98 -19.42
C LYS A 132 -4.59 3.61 -17.98
N PHE A 133 -3.76 2.79 -17.33
CA PHE A 133 -3.96 2.40 -15.93
C PHE A 133 -3.67 3.56 -14.98
N ILE A 134 -2.60 4.32 -15.23
CA ILE A 134 -2.25 5.52 -14.46
C ILE A 134 -3.35 6.58 -14.58
N ASP A 135 -3.84 6.83 -15.80
CA ASP A 135 -4.97 7.75 -16.01
C ASP A 135 -6.25 7.27 -15.30
N ARG A 136 -6.54 5.97 -15.35
CA ARG A 136 -7.70 5.41 -14.64
C ARG A 136 -7.58 5.56 -13.12
N LEU A 137 -6.39 5.33 -12.56
CA LEU A 137 -6.10 5.58 -11.15
C LEU A 137 -6.36 7.05 -10.80
N ARG A 138 -5.81 7.99 -11.58
CA ARG A 138 -5.99 9.44 -11.37
C ARG A 138 -7.46 9.85 -11.40
N LEU A 139 -8.24 9.31 -12.34
CA LEU A 139 -9.65 9.64 -12.51
C LEU A 139 -10.55 9.03 -11.43
N LYS A 140 -10.25 7.80 -10.98
CA LYS A 140 -11.06 7.09 -9.98
C LYS A 140 -10.67 7.44 -8.55
N CYS A 141 -9.39 7.62 -8.28
CA CYS A 141 -8.83 8.06 -7.00
C CYS A 141 -8.56 9.56 -7.05
N TRP A 142 -9.61 10.36 -7.24
CA TRP A 142 -9.49 11.82 -7.42
C TRP A 142 -8.89 12.56 -6.21
N ARG A 143 -8.94 11.92 -5.03
CA ARG A 143 -8.34 12.40 -3.76
C ARG A 143 -6.86 12.11 -3.63
N LEU A 144 -6.23 11.43 -4.59
CA LEU A 144 -4.82 11.04 -4.54
C LEU A 144 -3.91 12.29 -4.53
N LYS A 145 -3.18 12.46 -3.42
CA LYS A 145 -2.23 13.55 -3.17
C LYS A 145 -0.77 13.09 -3.19
N SER A 146 -0.53 11.79 -3.01
CA SER A 146 0.80 11.18 -3.04
C SER A 146 0.76 9.84 -3.75
N LEU A 147 1.63 9.66 -4.73
CA LEU A 147 2.00 8.38 -5.31
C LEU A 147 3.52 8.23 -5.25
N THR A 148 3.99 7.43 -4.30
CA THR A 148 5.42 7.22 -4.04
C THR A 148 5.86 5.92 -4.69
N LEU A 149 6.91 5.95 -5.50
CA LEU A 149 7.43 4.81 -6.24
C LEU A 149 8.96 4.73 -6.09
N CYS A 150 9.54 3.55 -6.30
CA CYS A 150 10.99 3.43 -6.47
C CYS A 150 11.47 4.13 -7.75
N ASP A 151 12.66 4.72 -7.69
CA ASP A 151 13.29 5.33 -8.86
C ASP A 151 13.46 4.32 -9.99
N GLY A 152 13.19 4.75 -11.22
CA GLY A 152 13.34 3.92 -12.40
C GLY A 152 12.38 4.29 -13.53
N LYS A 153 12.37 3.46 -14.59
CA LYS A 153 11.57 3.71 -15.80
C LYS A 153 10.07 3.87 -15.52
N TYR A 154 9.55 3.10 -14.56
CA TYR A 154 8.14 3.20 -14.20
C TYR A 154 7.81 4.52 -13.49
N TYR A 155 8.65 4.95 -12.55
CA TYR A 155 8.51 6.25 -11.88
C TYR A 155 8.46 7.40 -12.90
N GLU A 156 9.42 7.45 -13.84
CA GLU A 156 9.45 8.49 -14.88
C GLU A 156 8.19 8.48 -15.77
N LEU A 157 7.69 7.28 -16.09
CA LEU A 157 6.45 7.12 -16.84
C LEU A 157 5.23 7.68 -16.09
N VAL A 158 5.11 7.37 -14.79
CA VAL A 158 4.03 7.87 -13.94
C VAL A 158 4.14 9.39 -13.77
N LYS A 159 5.34 9.89 -13.44
CA LYS A 159 5.61 11.32 -13.29
C LYS A 159 5.23 12.11 -14.54
N GLY A 160 5.71 11.69 -15.71
CA GLY A 160 5.37 12.34 -16.98
C GLY A 160 3.88 12.22 -17.36
N ASN A 161 3.12 11.25 -16.83
CA ASN A 161 1.67 11.21 -17.00
C ASN A 161 0.95 12.22 -16.10
N PHE A 162 1.37 12.35 -14.84
CA PHE A 162 0.80 13.34 -13.91
C PHE A 162 1.17 14.78 -14.26
N GLU A 163 2.38 15.03 -14.76
CA GLU A 163 2.80 16.35 -15.26
C GLU A 163 1.96 16.81 -16.45
N ARG A 164 1.71 15.93 -17.43
CA ARG A 164 0.81 16.21 -18.55
C ARG A 164 -0.65 16.44 -18.14
N ALA A 165 -1.04 15.93 -16.99
CA ALA A 165 -2.35 16.16 -16.40
C ALA A 165 -2.37 17.35 -15.41
N GLU A 166 -1.35 18.21 -15.43
CA GLU A 166 -1.20 19.41 -14.59
C GLU A 166 -1.22 19.11 -13.07
N ARG A 167 -0.76 17.91 -12.69
CA ARG A 167 -0.67 17.46 -11.28
C ARG A 167 0.76 17.03 -10.90
N PRO A 168 1.80 17.87 -11.12
CA PRO A 168 3.20 17.46 -10.98
C PRO A 168 3.59 17.06 -9.55
N ARG A 169 2.92 17.59 -8.51
CA ARG A 169 3.31 17.38 -7.10
C ARG A 169 2.84 16.07 -6.48
N VAL A 170 2.10 15.25 -7.22
CA VAL A 170 1.53 14.00 -6.71
C VAL A 170 2.56 12.88 -6.67
N VAL A 171 3.46 12.80 -7.66
CA VAL A 171 4.38 11.68 -7.82
C VAL A 171 5.69 11.95 -7.09
N ARG A 172 6.14 11.01 -6.26
CA ARG A 172 7.34 11.11 -5.40
C ARG A 172 8.20 9.86 -5.51
N THR A 173 9.46 9.97 -5.12
CA THR A 173 10.39 8.83 -5.05
C THR A 173 10.58 8.36 -3.60
N THR A 174 10.67 7.05 -3.40
CA THR A 174 10.96 6.42 -2.09
C THR A 174 12.28 6.87 -1.49
N ASN A 175 13.23 7.35 -2.30
CA ASN A 175 14.51 7.90 -1.82
C ASN A 175 14.37 9.26 -1.10
N SER A 176 13.25 9.96 -1.29
CA SER A 176 13.03 11.31 -0.76
C SER A 176 11.79 11.43 0.12
N TYR A 177 10.96 10.39 0.16
CA TYR A 177 9.65 10.45 0.79
C TYR A 177 9.23 9.09 1.33
N THR A 178 8.68 9.08 2.54
CA THR A 178 8.09 7.89 3.15
C THR A 178 6.66 8.21 3.56
N THR A 179 5.73 7.35 3.15
CA THR A 179 4.32 7.44 3.50
C THR A 179 4.09 6.87 4.89
N SER A 180 3.27 7.56 5.69
CA SER A 180 2.95 7.15 7.05
C SER A 180 1.46 7.24 7.32
N ILE A 181 0.93 6.30 8.10
CA ILE A 181 -0.44 6.29 8.60
C ILE A 181 -0.66 7.19 9.83
N VAL A 182 0.39 7.86 10.34
CA VAL A 182 0.34 8.69 11.54
C VAL A 182 -0.71 9.81 11.43
N SER A 183 -1.00 10.29 10.22
CA SER A 183 -2.05 11.29 10.00
C SER A 183 -3.48 10.78 10.31
N LEU A 184 -3.67 9.47 10.45
CA LEU A 184 -4.95 8.85 10.79
C LEU A 184 -5.16 8.71 12.31
N LEU A 185 -4.19 9.13 13.13
CA LEU A 185 -4.33 9.18 14.58
C LEU A 185 -5.42 10.17 14.98
N SER A 186 -6.25 9.78 15.96
CA SER A 186 -7.33 10.64 16.48
C SER A 186 -6.83 11.98 17.03
N ARG A 187 -5.58 12.01 17.52
CA ARG A 187 -4.92 13.20 18.08
C ARG A 187 -3.78 13.71 17.19
N TYR A 188 -3.78 13.40 15.89
CA TYR A 188 -2.70 13.82 14.99
C TYR A 188 -2.48 15.33 14.98
N LYS A 189 -3.55 16.13 15.05
CA LYS A 189 -3.46 17.60 15.10
C LYS A 189 -2.64 18.10 16.30
N ASP A 190 -2.67 17.38 17.41
CA ASP A 190 -1.91 17.74 18.61
C ASP A 190 -0.42 17.40 18.48
N LEU A 191 -0.06 16.53 17.53
CA LEU A 191 1.32 16.15 17.22
C LEU A 191 1.97 17.05 16.17
N GLN A 192 1.21 17.95 15.55
CA GLN A 192 1.76 18.92 14.62
C GLN A 192 2.45 20.02 15.41
N PHE A 193 3.78 20.09 15.28
CA PHE A 193 4.53 21.24 15.77
C PHE A 193 4.17 22.43 14.87
N ASN A 194 3.54 23.44 15.45
CA ASN A 194 3.23 24.71 14.77
C ASN A 194 4.51 25.46 14.41
#